data_AF-A0A930HS59-F1
#
_entry.id   AF-A0A930HS59-F1
#
_cell.length_a   1.000
_cell.length_b   1.000
_cell.length_c   1.000
_cell.angle_alpha   90.00
_cell.angle_beta   90.00
_cell.angle_gamma   90.00
#
_symmetry.space_group_name_H-M   'P 1'
#
loop_
_entity.id
_entity.type
_entity.pdbx_description
1 polymer ?
#
loop_
_entity_poly.entity_id
_entity_poly.type
_entity_poly.pdbx_seq_one_letter_code
_entity_poly.pdbx_strand_id
1 'polypeptide(L)'
;ITKNAKGIIEVNGANSMTVYLRGLTDVDPDAPTYVSGDNLLAGRAAATVNDAQNKGYDALLAAHKADYKSLFDRCQLTLGDVKNNIPTPQLISSYRNNQHDILFLEELYFNYGRYLLISSSRGVSLPANLQGIWNDNNTPAWHSDIHANINVQMNYWPAEPTNLSELHRPFLDYIYREACVKPTWRRFAQDMGHVNTGWTLPTENNIYGSGTTFANTYTVANAWYCQHLWQHYTYTMDKDFLRTKAFPAMKAAVDYWFKKLVKAADGTYECPNE
;
A
#
# COMPACT_ATOMS: atom_id res chain seq x y z
N ILE A 1 -13.28 -2.16 -37.39
CA ILE A 1 -12.04 -2.03 -36.59
C ILE A 1 -10.90 -2.60 -37.43
N THR A 2 -9.85 -1.82 -37.67
CA THR A 2 -8.66 -2.25 -38.42
C THR A 2 -7.43 -2.09 -37.53
N LYS A 3 -6.45 -2.99 -37.64
CA LYS A 3 -5.15 -2.87 -36.97
C LYS A 3 -4.08 -2.67 -38.04
N ASN A 4 -3.38 -1.54 -38.01
CA ASN A 4 -2.33 -1.27 -38.99
C ASN A 4 -0.99 -1.93 -38.59
N ALA A 5 0.00 -1.89 -39.49
CA ALA A 5 1.30 -2.52 -39.30
C ALA A 5 2.11 -1.97 -38.11
N LYS A 6 1.78 -0.77 -37.61
CA LYS A 6 2.39 -0.16 -36.41
C LYS A 6 1.68 -0.57 -35.12
N GLY A 7 0.67 -1.43 -35.21
CA GLY A 7 -0.11 -1.89 -34.06
C GLY A 7 -1.22 -0.93 -33.62
N ILE A 8 -1.47 0.16 -34.36
CA ILE A 8 -2.54 1.11 -34.05
C ILE A 8 -3.88 0.47 -34.41
N ILE A 9 -4.84 0.58 -33.50
CA ILE A 9 -6.22 0.15 -33.70
C ILE A 9 -7.04 1.36 -34.16
N GLU A 10 -7.63 1.26 -35.34
CA GLU A 10 -8.50 2.26 -35.94
C GLU A 10 -9.96 1.81 -35.85
N VAL A 11 -10.81 2.70 -35.32
CA VAL A 11 -12.24 2.47 -35.16
C VAL A 11 -12.98 3.52 -36.01
N ASN A 12 -13.61 3.07 -37.10
CA ASN A 12 -14.28 3.92 -38.07
C ASN A 12 -15.80 3.72 -37.99
N GLY A 13 -16.58 4.82 -38.02
CA GLY A 13 -18.05 4.79 -38.10
C GLY A 13 -18.75 4.23 -36.86
N ALA A 14 -18.11 4.22 -35.68
CA ALA A 14 -18.72 3.74 -34.44
C ALA A 14 -19.44 4.87 -33.69
N ASN A 15 -20.58 4.53 -33.07
CA ASN A 15 -21.32 5.45 -32.18
C ASN A 15 -20.80 5.39 -30.73
N SER A 16 -20.16 4.29 -30.36
CA SER A 16 -19.54 4.08 -29.05
C SER A 16 -18.44 3.03 -29.14
N MET A 17 -17.52 3.04 -28.16
CA MET A 17 -16.45 2.06 -28.03
C MET A 17 -16.22 1.77 -26.54
N THR A 18 -16.06 0.50 -26.19
CA THR A 18 -15.60 0.06 -24.87
C THR A 18 -14.25 -0.61 -25.00
N VAL A 19 -13.28 -0.17 -24.19
CA VAL A 19 -11.93 -0.75 -24.16
C VAL A 19 -11.76 -1.54 -22.87
N TYR A 20 -11.42 -2.82 -22.99
CA TYR A 20 -11.06 -3.69 -21.87
C TYR A 20 -9.54 -3.85 -21.85
N LEU A 21 -8.90 -3.51 -20.72
CA LEU A 21 -7.45 -3.53 -20.58
C LEU A 21 -7.04 -4.35 -19.36
N ARG A 22 -6.04 -5.21 -19.52
CA ARG A 22 -5.38 -5.92 -18.41
C ARG A 22 -3.87 -5.93 -18.61
N GLY A 23 -3.14 -5.33 -17.67
CA GLY A 23 -1.69 -5.48 -17.53
C GLY A 23 -1.35 -6.44 -16.39
N LEU A 24 -0.29 -7.23 -16.54
CA LEU A 24 0.20 -8.22 -15.58
C LEU A 24 1.74 -8.28 -15.62
N THR A 25 2.34 -8.68 -14.50
CA THR A 25 3.74 -9.11 -14.40
C THR A 25 3.76 -10.49 -13.74
N ASP A 26 4.93 -11.13 -13.72
CA ASP A 26 5.22 -12.38 -13.02
C ASP A 26 5.60 -12.18 -11.55
N VAL A 27 5.50 -10.94 -11.02
CA VAL A 27 5.78 -10.66 -9.61
C VAL A 27 4.82 -11.45 -8.74
N ASP A 28 5.39 -12.28 -7.87
CA ASP A 28 4.70 -13.13 -6.91
C ASP A 28 5.45 -13.03 -5.58
N PRO A 29 5.00 -12.15 -4.66
CA PRO A 29 5.70 -11.95 -3.40
C PRO A 29 5.87 -13.23 -2.55
N ASP A 30 4.97 -14.21 -2.71
CA ASP A 30 4.99 -15.43 -1.92
C ASP A 30 6.00 -16.45 -2.46
N ALA A 31 6.33 -16.40 -3.76
CA ALA A 31 7.38 -17.23 -4.37
C ALA A 31 8.76 -16.97 -3.75
N PRO A 32 9.62 -18.00 -3.55
CA PRO A 32 10.95 -17.83 -2.95
C PRO A 32 11.82 -16.77 -3.64
N THR A 33 11.68 -16.62 -4.97
CA THR A 33 12.42 -15.66 -5.81
C THR A 33 11.60 -14.41 -6.15
N TYR A 34 10.43 -14.22 -5.54
CA TYR A 34 9.48 -13.14 -5.80
C TYR A 34 8.89 -13.09 -7.23
N VAL A 35 9.12 -14.14 -8.02
CA VAL A 35 8.61 -14.26 -9.39
C VAL A 35 8.08 -15.67 -9.62
N SER A 36 6.93 -15.79 -10.30
CA SER A 36 6.36 -17.07 -10.70
C SER A 36 5.36 -16.93 -11.87
N GLY A 37 5.26 -17.98 -12.69
CA GLY A 37 4.19 -18.10 -13.70
C GLY A 37 4.30 -17.14 -14.89
N ASP A 38 5.51 -16.78 -15.29
CA ASP A 38 5.83 -15.96 -16.47
C ASP A 38 5.18 -16.51 -17.75
N ASN A 39 5.25 -17.83 -17.95
CA ASN A 39 4.66 -18.54 -19.09
C ASN A 39 3.12 -18.49 -19.11
N LEU A 40 2.48 -18.08 -18.02
CA LEU A 40 1.01 -17.99 -17.92
C LEU A 40 0.47 -16.56 -18.15
N LEU A 41 1.33 -15.54 -18.24
CA LEU A 41 0.90 -14.13 -18.26
C LEU A 41 -0.03 -13.81 -19.43
N ALA A 42 0.35 -14.19 -20.65
CA ALA A 42 -0.44 -13.92 -21.85
C ALA A 42 -1.83 -14.60 -21.78
N GLY A 43 -1.87 -15.86 -21.32
CA GLY A 43 -3.11 -16.61 -21.13
C GLY A 43 -4.03 -15.98 -20.08
N ARG A 44 -3.47 -15.58 -18.93
CA ARG A 44 -4.23 -14.92 -17.85
C ARG A 44 -4.77 -13.56 -18.28
N ALA A 45 -3.99 -12.76 -19.01
CA ALA A 45 -4.43 -11.47 -19.53
C ALA A 45 -5.59 -11.63 -20.52
N ALA A 46 -5.45 -12.55 -21.48
CA ALA A 46 -6.49 -12.85 -22.47
C ALA A 46 -7.77 -13.36 -21.80
N ALA A 47 -7.66 -14.31 -20.86
CA ALA A 47 -8.80 -14.84 -20.11
C ALA A 47 -9.55 -13.72 -19.35
N THR A 48 -8.83 -12.85 -18.64
CA THR A 48 -9.43 -11.73 -17.90
C THR A 48 -10.21 -10.79 -18.83
N VAL A 49 -9.63 -10.45 -19.99
CA VAL A 49 -10.28 -9.58 -20.97
C VAL A 49 -11.50 -10.25 -21.59
N ASN A 50 -11.41 -11.53 -21.95
CA ASN A 50 -12.53 -12.29 -22.50
C ASN A 50 -13.69 -12.41 -21.49
N ASP A 51 -13.39 -12.68 -20.22
CA ASP A 51 -14.39 -12.74 -19.15
C ASP A 51 -15.07 -11.39 -18.92
N ALA A 52 -14.29 -10.30 -18.95
CA ALA A 52 -14.84 -8.94 -18.86
C ALA A 52 -15.74 -8.62 -20.05
N GLN A 53 -15.30 -8.94 -21.27
CA GLN A 53 -16.09 -8.74 -22.48
C GLN A 53 -17.41 -9.53 -22.44
N ASN A 54 -17.38 -10.79 -21.97
CA ASN A 54 -18.57 -11.63 -21.86
C ASN A 54 -19.59 -11.09 -20.85
N LYS A 55 -19.14 -10.38 -19.81
CA LYS A 55 -20.04 -9.70 -18.86
C LYS A 55 -20.69 -8.44 -19.45
N GLY A 56 -19.96 -7.71 -20.30
CA GLY A 56 -20.40 -6.46 -20.91
C GLY A 56 -20.29 -5.25 -19.98
N TYR A 57 -20.35 -4.05 -20.58
CA TYR A 57 -20.07 -2.77 -19.89
C TYR A 57 -21.01 -2.51 -18.71
N ASP A 58 -22.33 -2.61 -18.90
CA ASP A 58 -23.31 -2.24 -17.88
C ASP A 58 -23.20 -3.10 -16.63
N ALA A 59 -23.03 -4.42 -16.81
CA ALA A 59 -22.84 -5.35 -15.71
C ALA A 59 -21.53 -5.08 -14.95
N LEU A 60 -20.44 -4.78 -15.68
CA LEU A 60 -19.15 -4.42 -15.07
C LEU A 60 -19.22 -3.10 -14.32
N LEU A 61 -19.89 -2.08 -14.87
CA LEU A 61 -20.08 -0.79 -14.21
C LEU A 61 -20.91 -0.93 -12.93
N ALA A 62 -21.98 -1.73 -12.97
CA ALA A 62 -22.80 -2.02 -11.80
C ALA A 62 -21.98 -2.75 -10.72
N ALA A 63 -21.23 -3.78 -11.10
CA ALA A 63 -20.36 -4.52 -10.18
C ALA A 63 -19.26 -3.63 -9.58
N HIS A 64 -18.61 -2.79 -10.39
CA HIS A 64 -17.60 -1.83 -9.93
C HIS A 64 -18.18 -0.85 -8.92
N LYS A 65 -19.33 -0.22 -9.23
CA LYS A 65 -20.00 0.71 -8.31
C LYS A 65 -20.37 0.01 -7.01
N ALA A 66 -20.87 -1.23 -7.06
CA ALA A 66 -21.21 -1.99 -5.87
C ALA A 66 -19.98 -2.29 -5.00
N ASP A 67 -18.88 -2.80 -5.56
CA ASP A 67 -17.63 -3.04 -4.82
C ASP A 67 -17.08 -1.75 -4.21
N TYR A 68 -16.92 -0.70 -5.02
CA TYR A 68 -16.36 0.57 -4.55
C TYR A 68 -17.22 1.19 -3.44
N LYS A 69 -18.54 1.28 -3.64
CA LYS A 69 -19.46 1.86 -2.63
C LYS A 69 -19.52 1.03 -1.35
N SER A 70 -19.34 -0.30 -1.44
CA SER A 70 -19.29 -1.16 -0.25
C SER A 70 -18.16 -0.78 0.71
N LEU A 71 -17.11 -0.11 0.23
CA LEU A 71 -16.00 0.45 1.02
C LEU A 71 -16.19 1.93 1.29
N PHE A 72 -16.42 2.71 0.24
CA PHE A 72 -16.41 4.17 0.30
C PHE A 72 -17.55 4.72 1.16
N ASP A 73 -18.75 4.12 1.11
CA ASP A 73 -19.90 4.65 1.84
C ASP A 73 -19.87 4.36 3.36
N ARG A 74 -18.90 3.57 3.86
CA ARG A 74 -18.80 3.17 5.28
C ARG A 74 -18.47 4.30 6.25
N CYS A 75 -17.91 5.40 5.76
CA CYS A 75 -17.54 6.55 6.56
C CYS A 75 -17.82 7.81 5.74
N GLN A 76 -18.49 8.79 6.35
CA GLN A 76 -18.84 10.05 5.71
C GLN A 76 -18.49 11.18 6.67
N LEU A 77 -17.86 12.22 6.15
CA LEU A 77 -17.60 13.46 6.87
C LEU A 77 -18.45 14.55 6.25
N THR A 78 -19.20 15.27 7.08
CA THR A 78 -20.00 16.42 6.68
C THR A 78 -19.76 17.57 7.67
N LEU A 79 -19.11 18.62 7.17
CA LEU A 79 -18.75 19.90 7.76
C LEU A 79 -19.73 20.98 7.26
N GLY A 80 -21.02 20.81 7.55
CA GLY A 80 -22.07 21.78 7.22
C GLY A 80 -22.75 21.53 5.86
N ASP A 81 -23.55 22.51 5.41
CA ASP A 81 -24.18 22.46 4.09
C ASP A 81 -23.25 23.08 3.04
N VAL A 82 -22.22 22.31 2.69
CA VAL A 82 -21.15 22.75 1.80
C VAL A 82 -21.35 22.15 0.42
N LYS A 83 -21.85 22.98 -0.51
CA LYS A 83 -22.05 22.61 -1.91
C LYS A 83 -21.47 23.72 -2.78
N ASN A 84 -20.67 23.36 -3.76
CA ASN A 84 -20.25 24.27 -4.80
C ASN A 84 -20.21 23.54 -6.16
N ASN A 85 -20.19 24.32 -7.24
CA ASN A 85 -20.01 23.84 -8.61
C ASN A 85 -18.72 24.40 -9.24
N ILE A 86 -17.78 24.83 -8.41
CA ILE A 86 -16.51 25.42 -8.84
C ILE A 86 -15.54 24.27 -9.11
N PRO A 87 -14.78 24.30 -10.22
CA PRO A 87 -13.79 23.25 -10.45
C PRO A 87 -12.71 23.23 -9.34
N THR A 88 -12.29 22.03 -8.97
CA THR A 88 -11.36 21.80 -7.84
C THR A 88 -10.09 22.65 -7.86
N PRO A 89 -9.44 22.94 -9.01
CA PRO A 89 -8.28 23.84 -9.04
C PRO A 89 -8.59 25.24 -8.52
N GLN A 90 -9.77 25.80 -8.84
CA GLN A 90 -10.14 27.11 -8.31
C GLN A 90 -10.44 27.05 -6.81
N LEU A 91 -11.10 25.99 -6.32
CA LEU A 91 -11.33 25.79 -4.87
C LEU A 91 -10.04 25.77 -4.07
N ILE A 92 -9.01 25.08 -4.57
CA ILE A 92 -7.68 25.05 -3.93
C ILE A 92 -7.08 26.46 -3.91
N SER A 93 -7.16 27.19 -5.03
CA SER A 93 -6.60 28.55 -5.12
C SER A 93 -7.33 29.56 -4.22
N SER A 94 -8.62 29.38 -3.97
CA SER A 94 -9.44 30.26 -3.15
C SER A 94 -9.52 29.86 -1.68
N TYR A 95 -8.90 28.74 -1.27
CA TYR A 95 -9.05 28.15 0.06
C TYR A 95 -8.89 29.18 1.19
N ARG A 96 -7.94 30.11 1.12
CA ARG A 96 -7.73 31.10 2.21
C ARG A 96 -8.75 32.25 2.25
N ASN A 97 -9.60 32.37 1.23
CA ASN A 97 -10.36 33.60 0.97
C ASN A 97 -11.87 33.45 1.20
N ASN A 98 -12.38 32.23 1.38
CA ASN A 98 -13.82 31.98 1.59
C ASN A 98 -14.05 30.79 2.53
N GLN A 99 -14.62 31.06 3.71
CA GLN A 99 -14.85 30.04 4.75
C GLN A 99 -15.80 28.91 4.32
N HIS A 100 -16.74 29.15 3.40
CA HIS A 100 -17.64 28.09 2.91
C HIS A 100 -16.91 27.13 1.95
N ASP A 101 -16.06 27.66 1.07
CA ASP A 101 -15.23 26.86 0.15
C ASP A 101 -14.18 26.02 0.91
N ILE A 102 -13.70 26.53 2.05
CA ILE A 102 -12.77 25.82 2.96
C ILE A 102 -13.35 24.48 3.39
N LEU A 103 -14.55 24.49 3.95
CA LEU A 103 -15.17 23.32 4.57
C LEU A 103 -15.48 22.23 3.53
N PHE A 104 -15.94 22.61 2.33
CA PHE A 104 -16.10 21.65 1.22
C PHE A 104 -14.77 21.00 0.84
N LEU A 105 -13.69 21.79 0.75
CA LEU A 105 -12.40 21.27 0.34
C LEU A 105 -11.83 20.33 1.41
N GLU A 106 -12.01 20.63 2.69
CA GLU A 106 -11.61 19.75 3.80
C GLU A 106 -12.36 18.41 3.78
N GLU A 107 -13.68 18.41 3.55
CA GLU A 107 -14.45 17.19 3.32
C GLU A 107 -13.94 16.41 2.10
N LEU A 108 -13.67 17.12 0.99
CA LEU A 108 -13.18 16.50 -0.23
C LEU A 108 -11.83 15.81 0.00
N TYR A 109 -10.89 16.46 0.69
CA TYR A 109 -9.58 15.88 1.00
C TYR A 109 -9.66 14.67 1.94
N PHE A 110 -10.54 14.71 2.95
CA PHE A 110 -10.80 13.56 3.80
C PHE A 110 -11.28 12.35 2.99
N ASN A 111 -12.28 12.58 2.13
CA ASN A 111 -12.83 11.53 1.26
C ASN A 111 -11.81 11.08 0.20
N TYR A 112 -10.98 11.99 -0.30
CA TYR A 112 -9.97 11.69 -1.30
C TYR A 112 -8.89 10.75 -0.74
N GLY A 113 -8.45 10.95 0.52
CA GLY A 113 -7.53 10.01 1.18
C GLY A 113 -8.08 8.58 1.23
N ARG A 114 -9.37 8.43 1.56
CA ARG A 114 -10.06 7.12 1.55
C ARG A 114 -10.16 6.54 0.14
N TYR A 115 -10.52 7.36 -0.85
CA TYR A 115 -10.55 6.96 -2.27
C TYR A 115 -9.17 6.44 -2.74
N LEU A 116 -8.09 7.13 -2.38
CA LEU A 116 -6.74 6.75 -2.78
C LEU A 116 -6.32 5.42 -2.15
N LEU A 117 -6.65 5.18 -0.87
CA LEU A 117 -6.35 3.90 -0.22
C LEU A 117 -7.15 2.74 -0.86
N ILE A 118 -8.46 2.93 -1.10
CA ILE A 118 -9.31 1.97 -1.82
C ILE A 118 -8.72 1.61 -3.18
N SER A 119 -8.19 2.60 -3.88
CA SER A 119 -7.71 2.45 -5.25
C SER A 119 -6.28 1.90 -5.36
N SER A 120 -5.48 1.96 -4.29
CA SER A 120 -4.06 1.57 -4.32
C SER A 120 -3.72 0.32 -3.50
N SER A 121 -4.56 -0.09 -2.55
CA SER A 121 -4.25 -1.18 -1.59
C SER A 121 -5.24 -2.36 -1.64
N ARG A 122 -5.46 -2.91 -2.85
CA ARG A 122 -6.32 -4.10 -3.09
C ARG A 122 -5.69 -5.19 -3.96
N GLY A 123 -4.59 -4.86 -4.64
CA GLY A 123 -4.03 -5.64 -5.74
C GLY A 123 -3.05 -6.73 -5.29
N VAL A 124 -1.83 -6.67 -5.85
CA VAL A 124 -0.72 -7.53 -5.40
C VAL A 124 -0.52 -7.33 -3.89
N SER A 125 -0.13 -8.37 -3.15
CA SER A 125 0.09 -8.34 -1.69
C SER A 125 1.35 -7.55 -1.30
N LEU A 126 1.36 -6.27 -1.70
CA LEU A 126 2.39 -5.26 -1.51
C LEU A 126 1.71 -3.95 -1.11
N PRO A 127 2.35 -3.13 -0.26
CA PRO A 127 1.75 -1.90 0.19
C PRO A 127 1.72 -0.81 -0.91
N ALA A 128 0.75 0.11 -0.81
CA ALA A 128 0.81 1.41 -1.47
C ALA A 128 2.16 2.11 -1.17
N ASN A 129 2.91 2.42 -2.23
CA ASN A 129 4.24 3.02 -2.14
C ASN A 129 4.15 4.56 -1.99
N LEU A 130 5.28 5.28 -2.14
CA LEU A 130 5.32 6.74 -2.05
C LEU A 130 4.33 7.48 -2.98
N GLN A 131 3.85 6.84 -4.05
CA GLN A 131 2.90 7.40 -5.00
C GLN A 131 1.63 6.53 -5.14
N GLY A 132 1.36 5.66 -4.16
CA GLY A 132 0.30 4.66 -4.23
C GLY A 132 0.57 3.61 -5.32
N ILE A 133 0.04 3.85 -6.52
CA ILE A 133 0.27 3.08 -7.74
C ILE A 133 0.40 3.96 -9.00
N TRP A 134 0.48 5.29 -8.82
CA TRP A 134 0.43 6.26 -9.92
C TRP A 134 1.80 6.87 -10.17
N ASN A 135 2.48 6.39 -11.22
CA ASN A 135 3.80 6.85 -11.61
C ASN A 135 3.92 6.84 -13.15
N ASP A 136 4.46 7.90 -13.73
CA ASP A 136 4.71 8.05 -15.16
C ASP A 136 6.20 8.15 -15.51
N ASN A 137 7.09 8.00 -14.51
CA ASN A 137 8.52 8.22 -14.64
C ASN A 137 9.31 6.94 -14.31
N ASN A 138 10.32 6.59 -15.12
CA ASN A 138 11.20 5.43 -14.86
C ASN A 138 12.29 5.71 -13.80
N THR A 139 12.50 6.98 -13.44
CA THR A 139 13.39 7.41 -12.37
C THR A 139 12.63 8.37 -11.44
N PRO A 140 11.56 7.90 -10.77
CA PRO A 140 10.76 8.75 -9.92
C PRO A 140 11.55 9.16 -8.68
N ALA A 141 11.13 10.26 -8.03
CA ALA A 141 11.74 10.72 -6.79
C ALA A 141 11.70 9.59 -5.73
N TRP A 142 12.86 9.34 -5.10
CA TRP A 142 13.06 8.24 -4.15
C TRP A 142 12.58 6.87 -4.66
N HIS A 143 12.70 6.64 -5.98
CA HIS A 143 12.32 5.40 -6.65
C HIS A 143 10.85 4.98 -6.48
N SER A 144 9.98 5.87 -5.98
CA SER A 144 8.59 5.52 -5.62
C SER A 144 8.55 4.25 -4.75
N ASP A 145 9.47 4.17 -3.79
CA ASP A 145 9.74 2.98 -3.01
C ASP A 145 8.78 2.80 -1.83
N ILE A 146 9.02 1.78 -1.01
CA ILE A 146 8.34 1.55 0.27
C ILE A 146 9.22 2.18 1.37
N HIS A 147 8.99 3.47 1.64
CA HIS A 147 9.83 4.26 2.55
C HIS A 147 9.38 4.15 4.02
N ALA A 148 10.26 3.64 4.88
CA ALA A 148 9.92 3.04 6.18
C ALA A 148 10.23 3.91 7.41
N ASN A 149 10.52 5.21 7.25
CA ASN A 149 10.80 6.12 8.36
C ASN A 149 9.69 7.16 8.63
N ILE A 150 8.57 7.07 7.91
CA ILE A 150 7.30 7.79 8.15
C ILE A 150 6.27 7.48 7.04
N ASN A 151 6.72 7.37 5.79
CA ASN A 151 5.82 7.49 4.64
C ASN A 151 4.86 6.30 4.50
N VAL A 152 5.37 5.07 4.47
CA VAL A 152 4.50 3.90 4.36
C VAL A 152 3.61 3.77 5.60
N GLN A 153 4.09 4.14 6.79
CA GLN A 153 3.25 4.18 7.99
C GLN A 153 2.08 5.16 7.80
N MET A 154 2.38 6.38 7.33
CA MET A 154 1.39 7.41 7.06
C MET A 154 0.34 6.97 6.03
N ASN A 155 0.76 6.24 4.99
CA ASN A 155 -0.16 5.70 3.97
C ASN A 155 -1.29 4.85 4.60
N TYR A 156 -1.04 4.19 5.73
CA TYR A 156 -1.97 3.27 6.37
C TYR A 156 -2.63 3.79 7.64
N TRP A 157 -2.23 4.96 8.17
CA TRP A 157 -2.93 5.59 9.28
C TRP A 157 -4.46 5.70 9.09
N PRO A 158 -5.00 6.00 7.90
CA PRO A 158 -6.45 6.06 7.73
C PRO A 158 -7.13 4.68 7.67
N ALA A 159 -6.42 3.58 7.44
CA ALA A 159 -7.03 2.28 7.12
C ALA A 159 -8.02 1.82 8.20
N GLU A 160 -7.58 1.82 9.45
CA GLU A 160 -8.43 1.41 10.57
C GLU A 160 -9.49 2.45 10.98
N PRO A 161 -9.12 3.71 11.30
CA PRO A 161 -10.09 4.69 11.81
C PRO A 161 -11.15 5.11 10.78
N THR A 162 -10.91 4.91 9.47
CA THR A 162 -11.87 5.26 8.41
C THR A 162 -12.66 4.06 7.86
N ASN A 163 -12.66 2.95 8.59
CA ASN A 163 -13.44 1.74 8.31
C ASN A 163 -13.06 1.05 6.98
N LEU A 164 -11.74 0.90 6.76
CA LEU A 164 -11.12 0.31 5.59
C LEU A 164 -10.08 -0.77 6.00
N SER A 165 -10.37 -1.51 7.06
CA SER A 165 -9.44 -2.44 7.72
C SER A 165 -8.88 -3.50 6.77
N GLU A 166 -9.69 -3.99 5.81
CA GLU A 166 -9.23 -4.95 4.81
C GLU A 166 -8.14 -4.39 3.88
N LEU A 167 -8.06 -3.07 3.74
CA LEU A 167 -7.05 -2.40 2.91
C LEU A 167 -5.71 -2.26 3.60
N HIS A 168 -5.62 -2.53 4.90
CA HIS A 168 -4.35 -2.56 5.63
C HIS A 168 -3.57 -3.84 5.34
N ARG A 169 -4.26 -4.91 4.93
CA ARG A 169 -3.69 -6.26 4.74
C ARG A 169 -2.47 -6.31 3.82
N PRO A 170 -2.38 -5.60 2.68
CA PRO A 170 -1.20 -5.64 1.84
C PRO A 170 0.08 -5.20 2.57
N PHE A 171 -0.01 -4.26 3.51
CA PHE A 171 1.13 -3.85 4.35
C PHE A 171 1.41 -4.87 5.47
N LEU A 172 0.38 -5.32 6.18
CA LEU A 172 0.54 -6.27 7.30
C LEU A 172 1.09 -7.62 6.82
N ASP A 173 0.63 -8.07 5.65
CA ASP A 173 1.08 -9.32 5.03
C ASP A 173 2.50 -9.18 4.47
N TYR A 174 2.88 -7.99 3.96
CA TYR A 174 4.26 -7.66 3.65
C TYR A 174 5.17 -7.74 4.89
N ILE A 175 4.78 -7.11 6.00
CA ILE A 175 5.54 -7.14 7.26
C ILE A 175 5.77 -8.59 7.71
N TYR A 176 4.69 -9.38 7.81
CA TYR A 176 4.79 -10.77 8.25
C TYR A 176 5.68 -11.61 7.31
N ARG A 177 5.48 -11.48 6.00
CA ARG A 177 6.24 -12.25 5.02
C ARG A 177 7.73 -11.95 5.12
N GLU A 178 8.11 -10.68 5.12
CA GLU A 178 9.52 -10.31 5.13
C GLU A 178 10.19 -10.59 6.49
N ALA A 179 9.46 -10.39 7.60
CA ALA A 179 9.97 -10.65 8.95
C ALA A 179 10.10 -12.14 9.30
N CYS A 180 9.12 -12.97 8.90
CA CYS A 180 8.99 -14.35 9.38
C CYS A 180 9.27 -15.42 8.32
N VAL A 181 9.00 -15.14 7.05
CA VAL A 181 9.11 -16.15 5.97
C VAL A 181 10.42 -15.98 5.21
N LYS A 182 10.73 -14.75 4.80
CA LYS A 182 11.90 -14.45 3.96
C LYS A 182 13.17 -14.32 4.80
N PRO A 183 14.37 -14.51 4.21
CA PRO A 183 15.62 -14.40 4.95
C PRO A 183 16.13 -12.95 5.02
N THR A 184 15.67 -12.06 4.15
CA THR A 184 16.29 -10.75 3.91
C THR A 184 16.30 -9.86 5.16
N TRP A 185 15.17 -9.69 5.85
CA TRP A 185 15.12 -8.83 7.05
C TRP A 185 15.83 -9.43 8.27
N ARG A 186 15.94 -10.76 8.35
CA ARG A 186 16.79 -11.42 9.34
C ARG A 186 18.27 -11.15 9.05
N ARG A 187 18.66 -11.11 7.78
CA ARG A 187 20.01 -10.73 7.37
C ARG A 187 20.30 -9.26 7.66
N PHE A 188 19.34 -8.35 7.46
CA PHE A 188 19.51 -6.96 7.88
C PHE A 188 19.70 -6.79 9.39
N ALA A 189 19.10 -7.65 10.23
CA ALA A 189 19.38 -7.62 11.67
C ALA A 189 20.86 -7.83 11.98
N GLN A 190 21.55 -8.69 11.20
CA GLN A 190 22.99 -8.89 11.32
C GLN A 190 23.78 -7.76 10.66
N ASP A 191 23.46 -7.43 9.41
CA ASP A 191 24.25 -6.52 8.59
C ASP A 191 24.16 -5.06 9.06
N MET A 192 23.00 -4.65 9.59
CA MET A 192 22.73 -3.27 10.08
C MET A 192 22.64 -3.20 11.60
N GLY A 193 21.92 -4.14 12.22
CA GLY A 193 21.70 -4.15 13.66
C GLY A 193 22.86 -4.72 14.46
N HIS A 194 23.76 -5.47 13.82
CA HIS A 194 24.82 -6.26 14.45
C HIS A 194 24.31 -7.30 15.46
N VAL A 195 23.14 -7.89 15.19
CA VAL A 195 22.53 -8.95 16.00
C VAL A 195 22.09 -10.13 15.14
N ASN A 196 22.24 -11.35 15.66
CA ASN A 196 21.93 -12.58 14.92
C ASN A 196 20.54 -13.15 15.25
N THR A 197 19.60 -12.29 15.66
CA THR A 197 18.23 -12.70 16.01
C THR A 197 17.21 -11.64 15.62
N GLY A 198 15.97 -12.05 15.49
CA GLY A 198 14.88 -11.18 15.07
C GLY A 198 15.07 -10.66 13.65
N TRP A 199 14.54 -9.47 13.39
CA TRP A 199 14.56 -8.85 12.07
C TRP A 199 14.65 -7.33 12.20
N THR A 200 15.22 -6.69 11.18
CA THR A 200 15.07 -5.25 10.94
C THR A 200 15.07 -4.98 9.43
N LEU A 201 14.95 -3.72 9.04
CA LEU A 201 14.89 -3.28 7.65
C LEU A 201 15.50 -1.87 7.52
N PRO A 202 16.03 -1.53 6.33
CA PRO A 202 16.45 -0.17 6.03
C PRO A 202 15.26 0.77 5.86
N THR A 203 15.56 2.07 5.73
CA THR A 203 14.55 3.08 5.41
C THR A 203 13.95 2.87 4.02
N GLU A 204 14.77 2.66 3.00
CA GLU A 204 14.34 2.47 1.62
C GLU A 204 14.09 0.98 1.35
N ASN A 205 12.86 0.59 0.99
CA ASN A 205 12.51 -0.81 0.71
C ASN A 205 11.80 -0.98 -0.63
N ASN A 206 11.83 -2.19 -1.18
CA ASN A 206 11.19 -2.50 -2.47
C ASN A 206 10.29 -3.75 -2.40
N ILE A 207 9.72 -4.07 -3.56
CA ILE A 207 8.77 -5.19 -3.75
C ILE A 207 9.40 -6.59 -3.55
N TYR A 208 10.72 -6.66 -3.43
CA TYR A 208 11.49 -7.89 -3.19
C TYR A 208 11.95 -8.02 -1.73
N GLY A 209 11.39 -7.22 -0.81
CA GLY A 209 11.76 -7.24 0.60
C GLY A 209 13.19 -6.77 0.87
N SER A 210 13.83 -6.16 -0.11
CA SER A 210 15.19 -5.62 -0.03
C SER A 210 15.14 -4.09 0.02
N GLY A 211 16.31 -3.46 0.14
CA GLY A 211 16.45 -2.03 0.28
C GLY A 211 17.84 -1.53 -0.08
N THR A 212 18.11 -0.27 0.22
CA THR A 212 19.43 0.35 0.00
C THR A 212 20.20 0.49 1.31
N THR A 213 21.45 0.95 1.21
CA THR A 213 22.27 1.31 2.38
C THR A 213 22.04 2.75 2.84
N PHE A 214 21.05 3.46 2.30
CA PHE A 214 20.71 4.80 2.77
C PHE A 214 20.23 4.75 4.22
N ALA A 215 20.78 5.62 5.06
CA ALA A 215 20.50 5.68 6.50
C ALA A 215 20.55 4.28 7.17
N ASN A 216 21.62 3.51 6.91
CA ASN A 216 21.80 2.14 7.38
C ASN A 216 21.90 1.97 8.92
N THR A 217 21.83 3.07 9.68
CA THR A 217 21.74 3.07 11.15
C THR A 217 20.29 3.11 11.65
N TYR A 218 19.33 3.53 10.82
CA TYR A 218 17.92 3.56 11.20
C TYR A 218 17.33 2.15 11.16
N THR A 219 17.35 1.45 12.30
CA THR A 219 16.85 0.07 12.41
C THR A 219 15.59 -0.04 13.27
N VAL A 220 15.12 1.08 13.83
CA VAL A 220 13.86 1.22 14.60
C VAL A 220 12.58 1.06 13.77
N ALA A 221 12.66 1.06 12.44
CA ALA A 221 11.51 0.86 11.56
C ALA A 221 10.70 -0.41 11.91
N ASN A 222 11.37 -1.48 12.36
CA ASN A 222 10.71 -2.73 12.73
C ASN A 222 9.71 -2.57 13.90
N ALA A 223 10.03 -1.74 14.88
CA ALA A 223 9.19 -1.45 16.04
C ALA A 223 7.97 -0.63 15.62
N TRP A 224 8.14 0.31 14.68
CA TRP A 224 7.02 1.07 14.14
C TRP A 224 6.08 0.17 13.31
N TYR A 225 6.63 -0.70 12.47
CA TYR A 225 5.83 -1.69 11.74
C TYR A 225 5.04 -2.61 12.68
N CYS A 226 5.60 -2.97 13.85
CA CYS A 226 4.87 -3.71 14.87
C CYS A 226 3.66 -2.96 15.44
N GLN A 227 3.67 -1.62 15.45
CA GLN A 227 2.49 -0.84 15.85
C GLN A 227 1.32 -1.06 14.88
N HIS A 228 1.57 -1.16 13.57
CA HIS A 228 0.52 -1.43 12.59
C HIS A 228 -0.09 -2.83 12.77
N LEU A 229 0.76 -3.84 13.04
CA LEU A 229 0.31 -5.20 13.37
C LEU A 229 -0.58 -5.21 14.62
N TRP A 230 -0.15 -4.53 15.68
CA TRP A 230 -0.92 -4.42 16.90
C TRP A 230 -2.23 -3.64 16.69
N GLN A 231 -2.16 -2.52 15.98
CA GLN A 231 -3.30 -1.66 15.68
C GLN A 231 -4.40 -2.44 14.97
N HIS A 232 -4.07 -3.18 13.91
CA HIS A 232 -5.06 -3.99 13.19
C HIS A 232 -5.75 -4.99 14.12
N TYR A 233 -5.00 -5.68 14.98
CA TYR A 233 -5.60 -6.57 15.98
C TYR A 233 -6.52 -5.80 16.94
N THR A 234 -6.12 -4.63 17.45
CA THR A 234 -6.96 -3.89 18.41
C THR A 234 -8.25 -3.32 17.81
N TYR A 235 -8.27 -3.05 16.50
CA TYR A 235 -9.48 -2.60 15.79
C TYR A 235 -10.41 -3.76 15.43
N THR A 236 -9.86 -4.93 15.08
CA THR A 236 -10.64 -6.08 14.57
C THR A 236 -10.94 -7.14 15.62
N MET A 237 -10.12 -7.21 16.67
CA MET A 237 -10.05 -8.31 17.64
C MET A 237 -9.86 -9.70 16.99
N ASP A 238 -9.31 -9.76 15.77
CA ASP A 238 -9.04 -11.00 15.05
C ASP A 238 -7.88 -11.78 15.70
N LYS A 239 -8.25 -12.77 16.52
CA LYS A 239 -7.31 -13.63 17.24
C LYS A 239 -6.52 -14.54 16.30
N ASP A 240 -7.02 -14.86 15.13
CA ASP A 240 -6.33 -15.71 14.17
C ASP A 240 -5.25 -14.91 13.44
N PHE A 241 -5.55 -13.69 13.02
CA PHE A 241 -4.54 -12.74 12.55
C PHE A 241 -3.45 -12.51 13.62
N LEU A 242 -3.85 -12.27 14.87
CA LEU A 242 -2.90 -12.09 15.96
C LEU A 242 -1.97 -13.31 16.10
N ARG A 243 -2.55 -14.51 16.21
CA ARG A 243 -1.80 -15.74 16.45
C ARG A 243 -0.88 -16.12 15.29
N THR A 244 -1.35 -15.96 14.06
CA THR A 244 -0.67 -16.51 12.87
C THR A 244 0.25 -15.52 12.18
N LYS A 245 0.02 -14.21 12.34
CA LYS A 245 0.80 -13.17 11.63
C LYS A 245 1.41 -12.14 12.57
N ALA A 246 0.59 -11.40 13.32
CA ALA A 246 1.08 -10.26 14.08
C ALA A 246 2.01 -10.67 15.24
N PHE A 247 1.60 -11.61 16.07
CA PHE A 247 2.38 -12.01 17.25
C PHE A 247 3.74 -12.63 16.88
N PRO A 248 3.85 -13.56 15.90
CA PRO A 248 5.17 -14.05 15.47
C PRO A 248 6.13 -12.93 15.02
N ALA A 249 5.64 -11.98 14.21
CA ALA A 249 6.46 -10.86 13.72
C ALA A 249 6.85 -9.90 14.87
N MET A 250 5.91 -9.56 15.74
CA MET A 250 6.16 -8.71 16.92
C MET A 250 7.15 -9.37 17.88
N LYS A 251 6.98 -10.66 18.18
CA LYS A 251 7.90 -11.39 19.05
C LYS A 251 9.31 -11.40 18.48
N ALA A 252 9.46 -11.64 17.18
CA ALA A 252 10.77 -11.61 16.52
C ALA A 252 11.40 -10.20 16.56
N ALA A 253 10.62 -9.13 16.48
CA ALA A 253 11.13 -7.77 16.67
C ALA A 253 11.57 -7.52 18.13
N VAL A 254 10.84 -8.04 19.12
CA VAL A 254 11.25 -7.96 20.53
C VAL A 254 12.55 -8.73 20.77
N ASP A 255 12.70 -9.93 20.18
CA ASP A 255 13.94 -10.71 20.28
C ASP A 255 15.15 -9.91 19.73
N TYR A 256 14.96 -9.15 18.64
CA TYR A 256 15.96 -8.20 18.11
C TYR A 256 16.33 -7.13 19.15
N TRP A 257 15.34 -6.42 19.71
CA TRP A 257 15.60 -5.34 20.67
C TRP A 257 16.23 -5.83 21.97
N PHE A 258 15.89 -7.02 22.47
CA PHE A 258 16.58 -7.60 23.63
C PHE A 258 18.07 -7.88 23.40
N LYS A 259 18.51 -8.04 22.15
CA LYS A 259 19.93 -8.17 21.82
C LYS A 259 20.59 -6.85 21.46
N LYS A 260 19.83 -5.91 20.90
CA LYS A 260 20.33 -4.61 20.43
C LYS A 260 20.49 -3.59 21.56
N LEU A 261 19.56 -3.57 22.53
CA LEU A 261 19.58 -2.61 23.63
C LEU A 261 20.83 -2.81 24.51
N VAL A 262 21.43 -1.70 24.93
CA VAL A 262 22.57 -1.70 25.86
C VAL A 262 22.18 -1.00 27.15
N LYS A 263 22.77 -1.40 28.27
CA LYS A 263 22.50 -0.79 29.57
C LYS A 263 23.35 0.47 29.73
N ALA A 264 22.69 1.62 29.90
CA ALA A 264 23.32 2.91 30.14
C ALA A 264 23.86 3.00 31.58
N ALA A 265 24.71 4.01 31.83
CA ALA A 265 25.35 4.22 33.14
C ALA A 265 24.35 4.49 34.28
N ASP A 266 23.20 5.08 33.96
CA ASP A 266 22.12 5.35 34.92
C ASP A 266 21.20 4.14 35.20
N GLY A 267 21.49 3.00 34.57
CA GLY A 267 20.74 1.75 34.72
C GLY A 267 19.56 1.59 33.77
N THR A 268 19.27 2.58 32.92
CA THR A 268 18.28 2.46 31.84
C THR A 268 18.82 1.64 30.66
N TYR A 269 17.96 1.30 29.70
CA TYR A 269 18.36 0.68 28.44
C TYR A 269 18.22 1.69 27.30
N GLU A 270 19.24 1.79 26.47
CA GLU A 270 19.29 2.69 25.32
C GLU A 270 19.43 1.92 24.00
N CYS A 271 18.97 2.53 22.90
CA CYS A 271 19.11 2.02 21.55
C CYS A 271 20.42 2.55 20.94
N PRO A 272 21.50 1.75 20.86
CA PRO A 272 22.78 2.27 20.40
C PRO A 272 22.79 2.48 18.89
N ASN A 273 23.25 3.65 18.46
CA ASN A 273 23.36 4.07 17.06
C ASN A 273 22.03 4.04 16.30
N GLU A 274 20.93 4.43 16.96
CA GLU A 274 19.65 4.83 16.34
C GLU A 274 19.54 6.35 16.19
#